data_AF-A0A7S1S3I0-F1
#
_entry.id   AF-A0A7S1S3I0-F1
#
_cell.length_a   1.000
_cell.length_b   1.000
_cell.length_c   1.000
_cell.angle_alpha   90.00
_cell.angle_beta   90.00
_cell.angle_gamma   90.00
#
_symmetry.space_group_name_H-M   'P 1'
#
loop_
_entity.id
_entity.type
_entity.pdbx_description
1 polymer ?
#
loop_
_entity_poly.entity_id
_entity_poly.type
_entity_poly.pdbx_seq_one_letter_code
_entity_poly.pdbx_strand_id
1 'polypeptide(L)'
;ADVTILPIKENMDEGKTRVWFQFAATQWPWGTHIMKMDLDAFPYFSNVLRMIGGSSHFSCRNVYGGNMMSWSGAPFMPSRPCGLPLRNNFMKYEHDDPDCFAYAQGAMYLLTRELAANASKAGEYWDLETREHCYPEDVMTARALKHYGKDHDVCISALDLQWGEARWHVAGNATKWTGCPK
;
A
#
# COMPACT_ATOMS: atom_id res chain seq x y z
N ALA A 1 9.52 -22.97 -10.18
CA ALA A 1 8.06 -23.11 -10.03
C ALA A 1 7.48 -21.72 -10.14
N ASP A 2 6.57 -21.50 -11.09
CA ASP A 2 6.08 -20.16 -11.46
C ASP A 2 4.88 -19.73 -10.61
N VAL A 3 4.42 -20.60 -9.70
CA VAL A 3 3.36 -20.34 -8.74
C VAL A 3 3.94 -20.42 -7.34
N THR A 4 3.67 -19.39 -6.55
CA THR A 4 3.99 -19.33 -5.12
C THR A 4 2.70 -19.51 -4.33
N ILE A 5 2.70 -20.47 -3.40
CA ILE A 5 1.60 -20.65 -2.45
C ILE A 5 2.07 -20.14 -1.10
N LEU A 6 1.42 -19.09 -0.60
CA LEU A 6 1.68 -18.60 0.74
C LEU A 6 1.07 -19.57 1.77
N PRO A 7 1.72 -19.82 2.92
CA PRO A 7 1.20 -20.71 3.96
C PRO A 7 0.10 -20.01 4.79
N ILE A 8 -0.85 -19.36 4.12
CA ILE A 8 -2.00 -18.69 4.72
C ILE A 8 -3.26 -19.08 3.95
N LYS A 9 -4.38 -19.16 4.68
CA LYS A 9 -5.69 -19.30 4.05
C LYS A 9 -6.05 -18.00 3.34
N GLU A 10 -6.73 -18.09 2.20
CA GLU A 10 -7.29 -16.91 1.53
C GLU A 10 -8.21 -16.16 2.51
N ASN A 11 -7.83 -14.92 2.84
CA ASN A 11 -8.48 -14.17 3.91
C ASN A 11 -8.59 -12.66 3.63
N MET A 12 -8.33 -12.23 2.39
CA MET A 12 -8.48 -10.85 1.89
C MET A 12 -7.95 -9.79 2.87
N ASP A 13 -8.81 -9.26 3.73
CA ASP A 13 -8.56 -8.18 4.70
C ASP A 13 -7.82 -8.64 5.98
N GLU A 14 -7.72 -9.94 6.25
CA GLU A 14 -7.11 -10.50 7.46
C GLU A 14 -5.58 -10.69 7.32
N GLY A 15 -4.91 -9.74 6.66
CA GLY A 15 -3.45 -9.67 6.62
C GLY A 15 -2.77 -10.46 5.50
N LYS A 16 -3.50 -10.97 4.49
CA LYS A 16 -2.88 -11.60 3.29
C LYS A 16 -1.84 -10.70 2.65
N THR A 17 -2.15 -9.43 2.48
CA THR A 17 -1.22 -8.46 1.89
C THR A 17 0.07 -8.32 2.69
N ARG A 18 -0.03 -8.23 4.02
CA ARG A 18 1.15 -8.16 4.89
C ARG A 18 2.05 -9.37 4.67
N VAL A 19 1.45 -10.56 4.68
CA VAL A 19 2.19 -11.82 4.48
C VAL A 19 2.82 -11.90 3.10
N TRP A 20 2.11 -11.44 2.05
CA TRP A 20 2.65 -11.35 0.70
C TRP A 20 3.90 -10.46 0.64
N PHE A 21 3.83 -9.22 1.17
CA PHE A 21 4.97 -8.31 1.14
C PHE A 21 6.16 -8.84 1.94
N GLN A 22 5.91 -9.41 3.13
CA GLN A 22 6.97 -9.99 3.95
C GLN A 22 7.66 -11.15 3.21
N PHE A 23 6.86 -12.05 2.64
CA PHE A 23 7.36 -13.19 1.88
C PHE A 23 8.16 -12.72 0.66
N ALA A 24 7.56 -11.87 -0.18
CA ALA A 24 8.16 -11.42 -1.43
C ALA A 24 9.49 -10.68 -1.19
N ALA A 25 9.56 -9.85 -0.15
CA ALA A 25 10.76 -9.10 0.17
C ALA A 25 11.93 -9.97 0.66
N THR A 26 11.61 -11.13 1.23
CA THR A 26 12.58 -12.13 1.68
C THR A 26 13.00 -13.05 0.53
N GLN A 27 12.03 -13.49 -0.28
CA GLN A 27 12.24 -14.47 -1.34
C GLN A 27 13.01 -13.91 -2.54
N TRP A 28 12.81 -12.62 -2.87
CA TRP A 28 13.45 -11.98 -4.02
C TRP A 28 14.30 -10.78 -3.57
N PRO A 29 15.47 -11.03 -2.94
CA PRO A 29 16.31 -9.97 -2.40
C PRO A 29 16.91 -9.04 -3.47
N TRP A 30 16.94 -9.49 -4.73
CA TRP A 30 17.38 -8.68 -5.88
C TRP A 30 16.30 -7.70 -6.37
N GLY A 31 15.05 -7.85 -5.95
CA GLY A 31 13.98 -6.93 -6.31
C GLY A 31 14.17 -5.56 -5.66
N THR A 32 13.85 -4.48 -6.39
CA THR A 32 13.86 -3.12 -5.83
C THR A 32 12.48 -2.71 -5.34
N HIS A 33 11.42 -3.21 -5.99
CA HIS A 33 10.03 -2.95 -5.67
C HIS A 33 9.24 -4.25 -5.70
N ILE A 34 8.19 -4.31 -4.88
CA ILE A 34 7.23 -5.39 -4.85
C ILE A 34 5.88 -4.79 -5.15
N MET A 35 5.13 -5.42 -6.03
CA MET A 35 3.80 -5.00 -6.41
C MET A 35 2.79 -6.07 -5.98
N LYS A 36 1.65 -5.63 -5.47
CA LYS A 36 0.44 -6.44 -5.38
C LYS A 36 -0.48 -6.05 -6.52
N MET A 37 -1.15 -7.04 -7.08
CA MET A 37 -2.18 -6.80 -8.09
C MET A 37 -3.29 -7.84 -7.96
N ASP A 38 -4.54 -7.41 -8.16
CA ASP A 38 -5.68 -8.32 -8.27
C ASP A 38 -5.65 -9.03 -9.63
N LEU A 39 -6.25 -10.22 -9.69
CA LEU A 39 -6.25 -11.04 -10.91
C LEU A 39 -7.16 -10.48 -12.02
N ASP A 40 -8.03 -9.53 -11.69
CA ASP A 40 -8.94 -8.84 -12.60
C ASP A 40 -8.42 -7.44 -13.01
N ALA A 41 -7.16 -7.13 -12.70
CA ALA A 41 -6.50 -5.91 -13.11
C ALA A 41 -5.49 -6.13 -14.25
N PHE A 42 -5.47 -5.17 -15.18
CA PHE A 42 -4.50 -5.13 -16.27
C PHE A 42 -3.61 -3.88 -16.18
N PRO A 43 -2.32 -4.03 -15.83
CA PRO A 43 -1.42 -2.91 -15.67
C PRO A 43 -0.69 -2.59 -16.99
N TYR A 44 -0.48 -1.30 -17.25
CA TYR A 44 0.42 -0.87 -18.32
C TYR A 44 1.85 -0.85 -17.78
N PHE A 45 2.48 -2.04 -17.71
CA PHE A 45 3.78 -2.25 -17.06
C PHE A 45 4.88 -1.30 -17.54
N SER A 46 4.95 -0.97 -18.84
CA SER A 46 5.93 -0.02 -19.37
C SER A 46 5.86 1.34 -18.68
N ASN A 47 4.65 1.81 -18.38
CA ASN A 47 4.43 3.10 -17.73
C ASN A 47 4.75 3.03 -16.24
N VAL A 48 4.37 1.93 -15.57
CA VAL A 48 4.77 1.67 -14.18
C VAL A 48 6.30 1.66 -14.05
N LEU A 49 6.99 0.92 -14.93
CA LEU A 49 8.46 0.85 -14.94
C LEU A 49 9.11 2.20 -15.24
N ARG A 50 8.55 2.98 -16.17
CA ARG A 50 9.05 4.34 -16.48
C ARG A 50 8.91 5.27 -15.26
N MET A 51 7.79 5.20 -14.54
CA MET A 51 7.56 6.01 -13.34
C MET A 51 8.51 5.61 -12.21
N ILE A 52 8.75 4.30 -12.02
CA ILE A 52 9.69 3.80 -11.01
C ILE A 52 11.14 4.15 -11.37
N GLY A 53 11.51 4.06 -12.65
CA GLY A 53 12.86 4.36 -13.12
C GLY A 53 13.21 5.86 -13.13
N GLY A 54 12.19 6.73 -13.15
CA GLY A 54 12.36 8.18 -13.10
C GLY A 54 12.67 8.69 -11.70
N SER A 55 13.95 8.75 -11.32
CA SER A 55 14.40 9.17 -9.99
C SER A 55 13.94 10.59 -9.57
N SER A 56 13.60 11.46 -10.51
CA SER A 56 13.10 12.82 -10.24
C SER A 56 11.73 12.86 -9.54
N HIS A 57 11.01 11.74 -9.46
CA HIS A 57 9.68 11.68 -8.85
C HIS A 57 9.70 11.43 -7.34
N PHE A 58 10.84 10.99 -6.79
CA PHE A 58 10.93 10.58 -5.39
C PHE A 58 11.62 11.62 -4.52
N SER A 59 10.92 12.02 -3.46
CA SER A 59 11.48 12.81 -2.36
C SER A 59 12.20 11.95 -1.31
N CYS A 60 11.95 10.63 -1.31
CA CYS A 60 12.41 9.68 -0.32
C CYS A 60 12.98 8.43 -1.00
N ARG A 61 13.83 7.68 -0.28
CA ARG A 61 14.32 6.36 -0.72
C ARG A 61 13.21 5.31 -0.79
N ASN A 62 12.29 5.33 0.16
CA ASN A 62 11.16 4.40 0.19
C ASN A 62 10.00 4.93 -0.63
N VAL A 63 9.28 4.05 -1.31
CA VAL A 63 8.16 4.41 -2.16
C VAL A 63 6.94 3.59 -1.79
N TYR A 64 5.80 4.25 -1.72
CA TYR A 64 4.47 3.65 -1.74
C TYR A 64 3.70 4.21 -2.93
N GLY A 65 3.37 3.36 -3.89
CA GLY A 65 2.77 3.79 -5.15
C GLY A 65 1.47 3.06 -5.47
N GLY A 66 0.53 3.75 -6.10
CA GLY A 66 -0.79 3.23 -6.45
C GLY A 66 -1.75 4.35 -6.80
N ASN A 67 -3.05 4.07 -6.87
CA ASN A 67 -4.08 5.09 -7.11
C ASN A 67 -4.36 5.78 -5.77
N MET A 68 -3.71 6.92 -5.52
CA MET A 68 -3.77 7.54 -4.21
C MET A 68 -5.12 8.22 -4.00
N MET A 69 -5.82 7.79 -2.96
CA MET A 69 -7.11 8.30 -2.56
C MET A 69 -7.04 8.83 -1.13
N SER A 70 -7.77 9.90 -0.87
CA SER A 70 -8.02 10.41 0.48
C SER A 70 -9.51 10.41 0.70
N TRP A 71 -9.98 9.59 1.63
CA TRP A 71 -11.37 9.54 2.05
C TRP A 71 -11.46 9.57 3.58
N SER A 72 -12.60 9.99 4.11
CA SER A 72 -12.84 10.19 5.54
C SER A 72 -14.27 9.79 5.90
N GLY A 73 -14.51 9.55 7.19
CA GLY A 73 -15.85 9.35 7.72
C GLY A 73 -16.32 7.90 7.85
N ALA A 74 -15.46 6.92 7.53
CA ALA A 74 -15.64 5.54 7.98
C ALA A 74 -14.82 5.29 9.26
N PRO A 75 -15.20 4.33 10.14
CA PRO A 75 -14.52 4.12 11.44
C PRO A 75 -13.03 3.81 11.36
N PHE A 76 -12.56 3.30 10.21
CA PHE A 76 -11.17 2.92 9.95
C PHE A 76 -10.40 3.95 9.11
N MET A 77 -11.06 5.05 8.74
CA MET A 77 -10.50 6.15 7.95
C MET A 77 -10.19 7.34 8.86
N PRO A 78 -9.37 8.30 8.39
CA PRO A 78 -9.18 9.55 9.10
C PRO A 78 -10.52 10.23 9.42
N SER A 79 -10.59 10.88 10.58
CA SER A 79 -11.80 11.55 11.08
C SER A 79 -12.25 12.73 10.22
N ARG A 80 -11.32 13.28 9.43
CA ARG A 80 -11.53 14.39 8.49
C ARG A 80 -10.75 14.15 7.18
N PRO A 81 -11.12 14.83 6.08
CA PRO A 81 -10.36 14.74 4.84
C PRO A 81 -8.92 15.23 5.04
N CYS A 82 -7.94 14.40 4.69
CA CYS A 82 -6.51 14.74 4.82
C CYS A 82 -5.91 15.31 3.54
N GLY A 83 -6.58 15.11 2.41
CA GLY A 83 -6.05 15.41 1.09
C GLY A 83 -4.98 14.41 0.66
N LEU A 84 -4.40 14.64 -0.51
CA LEU A 84 -3.29 13.84 -1.01
C LEU A 84 -1.97 14.24 -0.33
N PRO A 85 -0.96 13.35 -0.31
CA PRO A 85 0.34 13.64 0.25
C PRO A 85 1.01 14.87 -0.38
N LEU A 86 1.54 15.77 0.45
CA LEU A 86 2.19 16.99 -0.01
C LEU A 86 3.56 16.70 -0.59
N ARG A 87 3.81 17.23 -1.80
CA ARG A 87 5.12 17.13 -2.49
C ARG A 87 5.62 15.68 -2.60
N ASN A 88 4.72 14.75 -2.91
CA ASN A 88 5.00 13.32 -3.01
C ASN A 88 5.61 12.71 -1.73
N ASN A 89 5.38 13.30 -0.55
CA ASN A 89 5.84 12.75 0.72
C ASN A 89 4.64 12.22 1.51
N PHE A 90 4.52 10.90 1.57
CA PHE A 90 3.43 10.17 2.24
C PHE A 90 3.31 10.49 3.74
N MET A 91 4.34 11.09 4.34
CA MET A 91 4.33 11.47 5.73
C MET A 91 3.78 12.88 5.97
N LYS A 92 3.55 13.68 4.91
CA LYS A 92 3.17 15.10 4.99
C LYS A 92 1.80 15.36 4.37
N TYR A 93 0.92 16.03 5.12
CA TYR A 93 -0.43 16.41 4.73
C TYR A 93 -0.68 17.88 5.07
N GLU A 94 -1.75 18.47 4.53
CA GLU A 94 -2.13 19.87 4.83
C GLU A 94 -2.42 20.09 6.31
N HIS A 95 -2.89 19.04 6.97
CA HIS A 95 -3.14 19.01 8.40
C HIS A 95 -2.09 18.15 9.08
N ASP A 96 -1.47 18.70 10.14
CA ASP A 96 -0.56 17.96 11.01
C ASP A 96 -1.37 17.09 11.99
N ASP A 97 -2.15 16.18 11.43
CA ASP A 97 -2.95 15.21 12.16
C ASP A 97 -2.19 13.87 12.19
N PRO A 98 -1.95 13.28 13.37
CA PRO A 98 -1.31 11.97 13.44
C PRO A 98 -2.12 10.88 12.72
N ASP A 99 -3.43 11.05 12.61
CA ASP A 99 -4.33 10.10 11.96
C ASP A 99 -4.47 10.36 10.45
N CYS A 100 -3.77 11.37 9.91
CA CYS A 100 -3.87 11.66 8.49
C CYS A 100 -3.01 10.75 7.61
N PHE A 101 -3.71 10.07 6.69
CA PHE A 101 -3.10 9.29 5.62
C PHE A 101 -4.00 9.25 4.36
N ALA A 102 -3.37 9.18 3.19
CA ALA A 102 -3.98 8.71 1.95
C ALA A 102 -3.73 7.20 1.82
N TYR A 103 -4.43 6.52 0.91
CA TYR A 103 -4.23 5.10 0.65
C TYR A 103 -4.26 4.79 -0.84
N ALA A 104 -3.53 3.77 -1.26
CA ALA A 104 -3.57 3.29 -2.63
C ALA A 104 -4.83 2.43 -2.84
N GLN A 105 -5.85 2.98 -3.49
CA GLN A 105 -7.11 2.27 -3.69
C GLN A 105 -7.03 1.24 -4.83
N GLY A 106 -7.54 0.06 -4.52
CA GLY A 106 -8.02 -0.91 -5.48
C GLY A 106 -6.94 -1.88 -5.95
N ALA A 107 -6.95 -2.13 -7.24
CA ALA A 107 -6.46 -3.40 -7.73
C ALA A 107 -4.94 -3.51 -7.89
N MET A 108 -4.19 -2.44 -7.69
CA MET A 108 -2.74 -2.46 -7.82
C MET A 108 -2.06 -1.37 -6.99
N TYR A 109 -1.03 -1.76 -6.25
CA TYR A 109 -0.12 -0.85 -5.60
C TYR A 109 1.23 -1.54 -5.31
N LEU A 110 2.25 -0.74 -5.01
CA LEU A 110 3.63 -1.19 -4.88
C LEU A 110 4.35 -0.53 -3.71
N LEU A 111 5.36 -1.23 -3.21
CA LEU A 111 6.28 -0.77 -2.18
C LEU A 111 7.72 -0.96 -2.64
N THR A 112 8.65 -0.11 -2.20
CA THR A 112 10.07 -0.49 -2.23
C THR A 112 10.27 -1.75 -1.39
N ARG A 113 11.16 -2.65 -1.83
CA ARG A 113 11.41 -3.93 -1.15
C ARG A 113 11.74 -3.75 0.33
N GLU A 114 12.56 -2.75 0.64
CA GLU A 114 12.97 -2.45 2.01
C GLU A 114 11.80 -1.99 2.88
N LEU A 115 10.93 -1.12 2.35
CA LEU A 115 9.72 -0.69 3.07
C LEU A 115 8.78 -1.88 3.31
N ALA A 116 8.57 -2.72 2.29
CA ALA A 116 7.80 -3.95 2.40
C ALA A 116 8.38 -4.87 3.49
N ALA A 117 9.68 -5.20 3.43
CA ALA A 117 10.34 -6.09 4.38
C ALA A 117 10.23 -5.61 5.83
N ASN A 118 10.38 -4.30 6.04
CA ASN A 118 10.45 -3.77 7.38
C ASN A 118 9.06 -3.50 7.96
N ALA A 119 8.15 -2.87 7.21
CA ALA A 119 6.82 -2.52 7.71
C ALA A 119 5.89 -3.73 7.90
N SER A 120 6.12 -4.82 7.16
CA SER A 120 5.30 -6.04 7.25
C SER A 120 5.84 -7.12 8.22
N LYS A 121 6.97 -6.81 8.88
CA LYS A 121 7.66 -7.70 9.82
C LYS A 121 6.77 -8.05 11.01
N ALA A 122 6.94 -9.26 11.54
CA ALA A 122 6.23 -9.68 12.74
C ALA A 122 6.55 -8.76 13.94
N GLY A 123 5.52 -8.40 14.70
CA GLY A 123 5.60 -7.47 15.83
C GLY A 123 5.52 -5.98 15.45
N GLU A 124 5.59 -5.63 14.17
CA GLU A 124 5.33 -4.26 13.71
C GLU A 124 3.83 -3.95 13.71
N TYR A 125 3.48 -2.66 13.62
CA TYR A 125 2.09 -2.19 13.63
C TYR A 125 1.19 -2.96 12.66
N TRP A 126 1.67 -3.25 11.45
CA TRP A 126 0.88 -3.99 10.46
C TRP A 126 0.48 -5.38 10.93
N ASP A 127 1.40 -6.10 11.58
CA ASP A 127 1.16 -7.45 12.10
C ASP A 127 0.25 -7.44 13.33
N LEU A 128 0.43 -6.47 14.22
CA LEU A 128 -0.41 -6.33 15.42
C LEU A 128 -1.84 -5.94 15.04
N GLU A 129 -1.99 -4.89 14.23
CA GLU A 129 -3.29 -4.35 13.86
C GLU A 129 -4.13 -5.36 13.05
N THR A 130 -3.50 -6.14 12.14
CA THR A 130 -4.22 -7.17 11.36
C THR A 130 -4.70 -8.36 12.18
N ARG A 131 -4.19 -8.55 13.41
CA ARG A 131 -4.65 -9.60 14.33
C ARG A 131 -5.81 -9.14 15.20
N GLU A 132 -5.82 -7.85 15.54
CA GLU A 132 -6.80 -7.27 16.46
C GLU A 132 -7.99 -6.67 15.72
N HIS A 133 -7.77 -6.14 14.52
CA HIS A 133 -8.73 -5.39 13.75
C HIS A 133 -8.82 -5.90 12.31
N CYS A 134 -10.02 -5.75 11.76
CA CYS A 134 -10.28 -5.99 10.34
C CYS A 134 -10.60 -4.67 9.65
N TYR A 135 -9.74 -4.25 8.73
CA TYR A 135 -9.94 -3.11 7.86
C TYR A 135 -9.80 -3.53 6.40
N PRO A 136 -10.37 -2.78 5.45
CA PRO A 136 -10.06 -2.96 4.05
C PRO A 136 -8.55 -2.98 3.83
N GLU A 137 -8.10 -3.99 3.10
CA GLU A 137 -6.70 -4.30 2.81
C GLU A 137 -5.86 -3.07 2.41
N ASP A 138 -6.36 -2.26 1.48
CA ASP A 138 -5.70 -1.03 1.01
C ASP A 138 -5.51 0.01 2.13
N VAL A 139 -6.53 0.15 2.99
CA VAL A 139 -6.53 1.10 4.12
C VAL A 139 -5.57 0.62 5.19
N MET A 140 -5.61 -0.68 5.53
CA MET A 140 -4.68 -1.27 6.49
C MET A 140 -3.24 -1.10 6.03
N THR A 141 -2.95 -1.33 4.75
CA THR A 141 -1.62 -1.11 4.17
C THR A 141 -1.17 0.33 4.40
N ALA A 142 -1.97 1.32 3.99
CA ALA A 142 -1.61 2.73 4.15
C ALA A 142 -1.42 3.16 5.60
N ARG A 143 -2.32 2.72 6.49
CA ARG A 143 -2.24 3.00 7.93
C ARG A 143 -0.97 2.40 8.54
N ALA A 144 -0.66 1.15 8.21
CA ALA A 144 0.57 0.51 8.65
C ALA A 144 1.83 1.26 8.20
N LEU A 145 1.88 1.70 6.94
CA LEU A 145 3.01 2.44 6.42
C LEU A 145 3.14 3.83 7.07
N LYS A 146 2.03 4.49 7.37
CA LYS A 146 2.03 5.76 8.11
C LYS A 146 2.56 5.57 9.54
N HIS A 147 2.13 4.54 10.24
CA HIS A 147 2.66 4.21 11.57
C HIS A 147 4.14 3.85 11.51
N TYR A 148 4.55 2.95 10.61
CA TYR A 148 5.94 2.57 10.44
C TYR A 148 6.84 3.78 10.12
N GLY A 149 6.39 4.65 9.20
CA GLY A 149 7.10 5.88 8.86
C GLY A 149 7.30 6.82 10.05
N LYS A 150 6.29 6.92 10.93
CA LYS A 150 6.34 7.76 12.13
C LYS A 150 7.25 7.16 13.21
N ASP A 151 7.06 5.87 13.51
CA ASP A 151 7.71 5.20 14.64
C ASP A 151 9.22 5.01 14.40
N HIS A 152 9.62 4.90 13.13
CA HIS A 152 11.02 4.66 12.73
C HIS A 152 11.69 5.85 12.03
N ASP A 153 11.04 7.03 12.00
CA ASP A 153 11.51 8.23 11.28
C ASP A 153 11.87 7.94 9.80
N VAL A 154 11.01 7.18 9.12
CA VAL A 154 11.20 6.77 7.72
C VAL A 154 10.42 7.68 6.78
N CYS A 155 11.15 8.34 5.88
CA CYS A 155 10.57 9.07 4.73
C CYS A 155 10.02 8.08 3.70
N ILE A 156 8.76 8.27 3.29
CA ILE A 156 8.11 7.47 2.24
C ILE A 156 7.60 8.41 1.16
N SER A 157 7.96 8.16 -0.10
CA SER A 157 7.43 8.87 -1.25
C SER A 157 6.10 8.28 -1.68
N ALA A 158 5.11 9.13 -1.84
CA ALA A 158 3.83 8.76 -2.45
C ALA A 158 3.97 8.87 -3.97
N LEU A 159 3.77 7.77 -4.68
CA LEU A 159 3.75 7.73 -6.14
C LEU A 159 2.33 7.50 -6.63
N ASP A 160 1.66 8.57 -7.05
CA ASP A 160 0.32 8.45 -7.60
C ASP A 160 0.37 7.97 -9.06
N LEU A 161 -0.05 6.72 -9.27
CA LEU A 161 -0.06 6.07 -10.57
C LEU A 161 -1.28 6.47 -11.42
N GLN A 162 -2.29 7.12 -10.84
CA GLN A 162 -3.49 7.53 -11.58
C GLN A 162 -3.27 8.79 -12.45
N TRP A 163 -2.43 9.72 -11.99
CA TRP A 163 -2.15 10.97 -12.71
C TRP A 163 -1.08 10.83 -13.80
N GLY A 164 -0.49 9.64 -13.94
CA GLY A 164 0.43 9.30 -15.04
C GLY A 164 -0.26 8.59 -16.20
N GLU A 165 0.53 8.21 -17.21
CA GLU A 165 0.09 7.26 -18.24
C GLU A 165 -0.05 5.83 -17.70
N ALA A 166 0.33 5.56 -16.45
CA ALA A 166 0.28 4.26 -15.79
C ALA A 166 -1.14 3.90 -15.28
N ARG A 167 -2.17 4.26 -16.05
CA ARG A 167 -3.54 3.77 -15.79
C ARG A 167 -3.53 2.25 -15.78
N TRP A 168 -4.50 1.64 -15.11
CA TRP A 168 -4.83 0.22 -15.29
C TRP A 168 -6.33 0.11 -15.46
N HIS A 169 -6.74 -1.01 -16.04
CA HIS A 169 -8.15 -1.35 -16.16
C HIS A 169 -8.47 -2.45 -15.17
N VAL A 170 -9.62 -2.32 -14.50
CA VAL A 170 -10.20 -3.37 -13.67
C VAL A 170 -11.41 -3.91 -14.42
N ALA A 171 -11.47 -5.22 -14.61
CA ALA A 171 -12.59 -5.87 -15.24
C ALA A 171 -13.68 -6.17 -14.18
N GLY A 172 -14.62 -5.24 -13.99
CA GLY A 172 -15.79 -5.48 -13.13
C GLY A 172 -16.19 -4.26 -12.30
N ASN A 173 -17.31 -4.40 -11.60
CA ASN A 173 -17.71 -3.43 -10.58
C ASN A 173 -16.94 -3.72 -9.29
N ALA A 174 -16.41 -2.68 -8.66
CA ALA A 174 -15.82 -2.80 -7.33
C ALA A 174 -16.84 -3.46 -6.38
N THR A 175 -16.45 -4.58 -5.79
CA THR A 175 -17.26 -5.23 -4.75
C THR A 175 -17.31 -4.32 -3.54
N LYS A 176 -18.52 -4.12 -3.02
CA LYS A 176 -18.70 -3.37 -1.77
C LYS A 176 -18.05 -4.18 -0.65
N TRP A 177 -17.17 -3.55 0.13
CA TRP A 177 -16.62 -4.17 1.33
C TRP A 177 -17.75 -4.62 2.27
N THR A 178 -17.77 -5.90 2.62
CA THR A 178 -18.81 -6.51 3.45
C THR A 178 -18.38 -6.71 4.90
N GLY A 179 -17.17 -6.30 5.27
CA GLY A 179 -16.56 -6.66 6.55
C GLY A 179 -15.90 -8.03 6.51
N CYS A 180 -15.10 -8.33 7.53
CA CYS A 180 -14.59 -9.69 7.73
C CYS A 180 -15.71 -10.63 8.18
N PRO A 181 -15.71 -11.89 7.70
CA PRO A 181 -16.51 -12.94 8.32
C PRO A 181 -16.08 -13.09 9.78
N LYS A 182 -17.06 -13.19 10.69
CA LYS A 182 -16.82 -13.53 12.10
C LYS A 182 -16.63 -15.04 12.27
#